data_AF-A0AAE4AUZ0-F1
#
_entry.id   AF-A0AAE4AUZ0-F1
#
_cell.length_a   1.000
_cell.length_b   1.000
_cell.length_c   1.000
_cell.angle_alpha   90.00
_cell.angle_beta   90.00
_cell.angle_gamma   90.00
#
_symmetry.space_group_name_H-M   'P 1'
#
loop_
_entity.id
_entity.type
_entity.pdbx_description
1 polymer ?
#
loop_
_entity_poly.entity_id
_entity_poly.type
_entity_poly.pdbx_seq_one_letter_code
_entity_poly.pdbx_strand_id
1 'polypeptide(L)'
;MLPTCRRYGLGTLIWSPLAGGLLTGRFRPGGEPVSANSLRWLPRHMSDRRKHDAIERLVPIAEQAGLSLTHLALAFVVGHPGVTSAIIGPRTMEHLDDLLAGAGTTLGDDVLDRIDEVVAPGTDLGAMDVAHVPAALTDPALRRRRDAA
;
A
#
# COMPACT_ATOMS: atom_id res chain seq x y z
N MET A 1 9.26 13.17 5.42
CA MET A 1 10.21 12.24 6.06
C MET A 1 11.09 11.51 5.04
N LEU A 2 10.52 10.79 4.06
CA LEU A 2 11.31 9.94 3.13
C LEU A 2 12.44 10.68 2.37
N PRO A 3 12.25 11.90 1.83
CA PRO A 3 13.36 12.64 1.20
C PRO A 3 14.49 12.98 2.18
N THR A 4 14.14 13.31 3.42
CA THR A 4 15.10 13.58 4.49
C THR A 4 15.89 12.34 4.84
N CYS A 5 15.23 11.19 5.03
CA CYS A 5 15.90 9.92 5.31
C CYS A 5 16.92 9.58 4.21
N ARG A 6 16.53 9.72 2.93
CA ARG A 6 17.44 9.53 1.79
C ARG A 6 18.64 10.48 1.85
N ARG A 7 18.42 11.77 2.11
CA ARG A 7 19.48 12.78 2.19
C ARG A 7 20.55 12.45 3.24
N TYR A 8 20.16 11.81 4.33
CA TYR A 8 21.07 11.45 5.42
C TYR A 8 21.49 9.97 5.41
N GLY A 9 21.20 9.21 4.35
CA GLY A 9 21.56 7.79 4.26
C GLY A 9 20.84 6.89 5.27
N LEU A 10 19.66 7.29 5.74
CA LEU A 10 18.86 6.54 6.70
C LEU A 10 17.91 5.58 5.98
N GLY A 11 17.89 4.33 6.43
CA GLY A 11 16.90 3.36 6.00
C GLY A 11 15.52 3.64 6.60
N THR A 12 14.46 3.31 5.86
CA THR A 12 13.09 3.41 6.37
C THR A 12 12.38 2.06 6.27
N LEU A 13 11.74 1.68 7.37
CA LEU A 13 10.89 0.51 7.48
C LEU A 13 9.45 0.97 7.57
N ILE A 14 8.63 0.52 6.62
CA ILE A 14 7.21 0.88 6.56
C ILE A 14 6.40 -0.08 7.42
N TRP A 15 5.68 0.49 8.38
CA TRP A 15 4.75 -0.21 9.24
C TRP A 15 3.34 -0.22 8.64
N SER A 16 2.63 -1.34 8.80
CA SER A 16 1.25 -1.53 8.31
C SER A 16 1.03 -1.27 6.80
N PRO A 17 1.88 -1.83 5.91
CA PRO A 17 1.75 -1.61 4.46
C PRO A 17 0.42 -2.13 3.87
N LEU A 18 -0.26 -3.06 4.56
CA LEU A 18 -1.53 -3.64 4.12
C LEU A 18 -2.77 -3.02 4.81
N ALA A 19 -2.60 -1.87 5.48
CA ALA A 19 -3.67 -1.16 6.18
C ALA A 19 -4.48 -2.08 7.13
N GLY A 20 -3.77 -2.88 7.93
CA GLY A 20 -4.36 -3.85 8.86
C GLY A 20 -5.12 -5.00 8.18
N GLY A 21 -4.82 -5.28 6.91
CA GLY A 21 -5.39 -6.38 6.13
C GLY A 21 -6.48 -5.95 5.14
N LEU A 22 -6.87 -4.67 5.11
CA LEU A 22 -7.82 -4.16 4.13
C LEU A 22 -7.36 -4.42 2.68
N LEU A 23 -6.05 -4.28 2.43
CA LEU A 23 -5.46 -4.47 1.11
C LEU A 23 -5.17 -5.94 0.76
N THR A 24 -5.69 -6.91 1.52
CA THR A 24 -5.58 -8.33 1.17
C THR A 24 -6.86 -8.88 0.51
N GLY A 25 -7.90 -8.05 0.38
CA GLY A 25 -9.21 -8.47 -0.11
C GLY A 25 -10.06 -9.25 0.92
N ARG A 26 -9.50 -9.59 2.09
CA ARG A 26 -10.19 -10.35 3.15
C ARG A 26 -11.50 -9.72 3.63
N PHE A 27 -11.56 -8.39 3.63
CA PHE A 27 -12.72 -7.64 4.13
C PHE A 27 -13.77 -7.34 3.05
N ARG A 28 -13.57 -7.82 1.82
CA ARG A 28 -14.53 -7.70 0.72
C ARG A 28 -15.67 -8.72 0.87
N PRO A 29 -16.83 -8.51 0.24
CA PRO A 29 -17.90 -9.51 0.18
C PRO A 29 -17.38 -10.85 -0.36
N GLY A 30 -17.62 -11.94 0.37
CA GLY A 30 -17.12 -13.28 0.02
C GLY A 30 -15.70 -13.60 0.51
N GLY A 31 -15.03 -12.68 1.22
CA GLY A 31 -13.74 -12.92 1.85
C GLY A 31 -13.81 -13.81 3.10
N GLU A 32 -12.64 -14.23 3.60
CA GLU A 32 -12.56 -15.13 4.75
C GLU A 32 -13.16 -14.53 6.04
N PRO A 33 -13.75 -15.37 6.91
CA PRO A 33 -14.24 -14.95 8.21
C PRO A 33 -13.16 -14.21 9.01
N VAL A 34 -13.47 -13.00 9.48
CA VAL A 34 -12.57 -12.22 10.32
C VAL A 34 -12.72 -12.68 11.76
N SER A 35 -11.62 -13.07 12.40
CA SER A 35 -11.66 -13.48 13.82
C SER A 35 -12.03 -12.31 14.73
N ALA A 36 -12.79 -12.58 15.79
CA ALA A 36 -13.24 -11.57 16.76
C ALA A 36 -12.07 -10.77 17.39
N ASN A 37 -10.89 -11.39 17.55
CA ASN A 37 -9.71 -10.70 18.08
C ASN A 37 -9.10 -9.71 17.08
N SER A 38 -9.26 -9.96 15.77
CA SER A 38 -8.88 -9.00 14.72
C SER A 38 -9.84 -7.81 14.68
N LEU A 39 -11.13 -8.06 14.93
CA LEU A 39 -12.17 -7.02 15.06
C LEU A 39 -11.99 -6.14 16.31
N ARG A 40 -11.35 -6.65 17.37
CA ARG A 40 -11.13 -5.91 18.63
C ARG A 40 -10.09 -4.79 18.50
N TRP A 41 -9.17 -4.92 17.55
CA TRP A 41 -8.16 -3.91 17.20
C TRP A 41 -8.49 -3.16 15.92
N LEU A 42 -9.68 -3.39 15.33
CA LEU A 42 -10.09 -2.75 14.10
C LEU A 42 -10.21 -1.25 14.35
N PRO A 43 -9.30 -0.42 13.82
CA PRO A 43 -9.40 1.00 13.99
C PRO A 43 -10.68 1.49 13.32
N ARG A 44 -11.32 2.54 13.84
CA ARG A 44 -12.54 3.13 13.26
C ARG A 44 -12.42 3.46 11.76
N HIS A 45 -11.20 3.61 11.26
CA HIS A 45 -10.94 3.86 9.85
C HIS A 45 -11.14 2.63 8.94
N MET A 46 -11.23 1.41 9.47
CA MET A 46 -11.52 0.22 8.65
C MET A 46 -12.97 0.14 8.20
N SER A 47 -13.89 0.87 8.82
CA SER A 47 -15.28 1.00 8.37
C SER A 47 -15.50 2.24 7.50
N ASP A 48 -14.44 2.97 7.12
CA ASP A 48 -14.58 4.13 6.23
C ASP A 48 -14.94 3.66 4.81
N ARG A 49 -16.15 3.99 4.38
CA ARG A 49 -16.68 3.64 3.06
C ARG A 49 -15.76 4.10 1.92
N ARG A 50 -15.08 5.25 2.06
CA ARG A 50 -14.15 5.76 1.04
C ARG A 50 -12.98 4.81 0.79
N LYS A 51 -12.49 4.14 1.84
CA LYS A 51 -11.42 3.15 1.73
C LYS A 51 -11.90 1.88 1.02
N HIS A 52 -13.11 1.42 1.36
CA HIS A 52 -13.73 0.27 0.67
C HIS A 52 -13.97 0.56 -0.80
N ASP A 53 -14.51 1.74 -1.13
CA ASP A 53 -14.73 2.15 -2.52
C ASP A 53 -13.40 2.24 -3.30
N ALA A 54 -12.32 2.72 -2.68
CA ALA A 54 -10.99 2.72 -3.30
C ALA A 54 -10.43 1.30 -3.49
N ILE A 55 -10.61 0.41 -2.52
CA ILE A 55 -10.19 -1.00 -2.64
C ILE A 55 -10.89 -1.68 -3.82
N GLU A 56 -12.20 -1.48 -3.99
CA GLU A 56 -12.94 -2.05 -5.13
C GLU A 56 -12.45 -1.51 -6.48
N ARG A 57 -11.91 -0.29 -6.51
CA ARG A 57 -11.26 0.29 -7.72
C ARG A 57 -9.84 -0.22 -7.94
N LEU A 58 -9.10 -0.58 -6.88
CA LEU A 58 -7.74 -1.12 -6.96
C LEU A 58 -7.71 -2.59 -7.39
N VAL A 59 -8.73 -3.36 -7.04
CA VAL A 59 -8.84 -4.78 -7.41
C VAL A 59 -8.70 -5.03 -8.92
N PRO A 60 -9.48 -4.39 -9.81
CA PRO A 60 -9.33 -4.61 -11.26
C PRO A 60 -7.99 -4.11 -11.80
N ILE A 61 -7.32 -3.16 -11.13
CA ILE A 61 -5.96 -2.74 -11.49
C ILE A 61 -4.97 -3.87 -11.18
N ALA A 62 -5.07 -4.48 -9.99
CA ALA A 62 -4.24 -5.63 -9.61
C ALA A 62 -4.45 -6.81 -10.57
N GLU A 63 -5.71 -7.16 -10.84
CA GLU A 63 -6.07 -8.28 -11.73
C GLU A 63 -5.52 -8.08 -13.15
N GLN A 64 -5.65 -6.88 -13.71
CA GLN A 64 -5.12 -6.56 -15.04
C GLN A 64 -3.59 -6.54 -15.09
N ALA A 65 -2.93 -6.24 -13.97
CA ALA A 65 -1.49 -6.35 -13.82
C ALA A 65 -1.02 -7.80 -13.54
N GLY A 66 -1.94 -8.77 -13.42
CA GLY A 66 -1.62 -10.16 -13.08
C GLY A 66 -1.18 -10.36 -11.62
N LEU A 67 -1.59 -9.46 -10.72
CA LEU A 67 -1.18 -9.43 -9.32
C LEU A 67 -2.38 -9.65 -8.40
N SER A 68 -2.12 -10.21 -7.20
CA SER A 68 -3.06 -10.09 -6.10
C SER A 68 -3.09 -8.64 -5.59
N LEU A 69 -4.19 -8.22 -4.94
CA LEU A 69 -4.25 -6.91 -4.30
C LEU A 69 -3.14 -6.76 -3.23
N THR A 70 -2.83 -7.84 -2.51
CA THR A 70 -1.75 -7.90 -1.53
C THR A 70 -0.40 -7.58 -2.18
N HIS A 71 -0.09 -8.21 -3.31
CA HIS A 71 1.17 -8.00 -4.04
C HIS A 71 1.24 -6.61 -4.64
N LEU A 72 0.14 -6.10 -5.22
CA LEU A 72 0.06 -4.72 -5.70
C LEU A 72 0.40 -3.72 -4.59
N ALA A 73 -0.22 -3.88 -3.41
CA ALA A 73 -0.02 -3.00 -2.27
C ALA A 73 1.42 -3.03 -1.74
N LEU A 74 2.01 -4.22 -1.58
CA LEU A 74 3.40 -4.35 -1.15
C LEU A 74 4.36 -3.76 -2.16
N ALA A 75 4.19 -4.09 -3.45
CA ALA A 75 5.02 -3.60 -4.55
C ALA A 75 4.97 -2.07 -4.65
N PHE A 76 3.80 -1.46 -4.47
CA PHE A 76 3.64 -0.01 -4.41
C PHE A 76 4.47 0.62 -3.29
N VAL A 77 4.41 0.07 -2.08
CA VAL A 77 5.13 0.61 -0.92
C VAL A 77 6.64 0.46 -1.08
N VAL A 78 7.12 -0.75 -1.41
CA VAL A 78 8.56 -1.00 -1.52
C VAL A 78 9.16 -0.37 -2.77
N GLY A 79 8.36 -0.15 -3.82
CA GLY A 79 8.76 0.53 -5.05
C GLY A 79 9.18 1.99 -4.85
N HIS A 80 8.84 2.62 -3.72
CA HIS A 80 9.23 3.99 -3.44
C HIS A 80 10.76 4.09 -3.17
N PRO A 81 11.49 5.06 -3.78
CA PRO A 81 12.96 5.16 -3.66
C PRO A 81 13.45 5.56 -2.27
N GLY A 82 12.56 6.06 -1.43
CA GLY A 82 12.80 6.35 -0.01
C GLY A 82 12.48 5.22 0.96
N VAL A 83 11.99 4.08 0.47
CA VAL A 83 11.61 2.91 1.28
C VAL A 83 12.68 1.84 1.19
N THR A 84 13.15 1.37 2.35
CA THR A 84 14.15 0.29 2.44
C THR A 84 13.50 -1.06 2.63
N SER A 85 12.47 -1.14 3.47
CA SER A 85 11.72 -2.38 3.71
C SER A 85 10.28 -2.09 4.14
N ALA A 86 9.43 -3.10 4.04
CA ALA A 86 8.09 -3.09 4.61
C ALA A 86 7.96 -4.26 5.59
N ILE A 87 7.35 -4.02 6.75
CA ILE A 87 7.11 -5.08 7.73
C ILE A 87 5.85 -5.86 7.36
N ILE A 88 5.99 -7.19 7.30
CA ILE A 88 4.87 -8.11 7.09
C ILE A 88 4.58 -8.90 8.36
N GLY A 89 3.31 -9.24 8.59
CA GLY A 89 2.86 -9.95 9.78
C GLY A 89 1.99 -11.16 9.45
N PRO A 90 2.52 -12.17 8.75
CA PRO A 90 1.77 -13.39 8.46
C PRO A 90 1.40 -14.14 9.75
N ARG A 91 0.22 -14.75 9.77
CA ARG A 91 -0.25 -15.58 10.90
C ARG A 91 -0.16 -17.09 10.65
N THR A 92 0.13 -17.47 9.40
CA THR A 92 0.25 -18.85 8.94
C THR A 92 1.41 -18.91 7.95
N MET A 93 1.93 -20.12 7.68
CA MET A 93 2.97 -20.31 6.67
C MET A 93 2.47 -19.94 5.27
N GLU A 94 1.23 -20.29 4.93
CA GLU A 94 0.62 -19.92 3.65
C GLU A 94 0.60 -18.40 3.42
N HIS A 95 0.28 -17.61 4.45
CA HIS A 95 0.39 -16.15 4.35
C HIS A 95 1.83 -15.71 4.09
N LEU A 96 2.82 -16.33 4.75
CA LEU A 96 4.22 -15.98 4.55
C LEU A 96 4.65 -16.31 3.13
N ASP A 97 4.33 -17.51 2.65
CA ASP A 97 4.70 -17.99 1.32
C ASP A 97 4.08 -17.10 0.22
N ASP A 98 2.80 -16.74 0.35
CA ASP A 98 2.15 -15.79 -0.57
C ASP A 98 2.82 -14.41 -0.56
N LEU A 99 3.10 -13.84 0.61
CA LEU A 99 3.75 -12.54 0.72
C LEU A 99 5.17 -12.55 0.12
N LEU A 100 5.90 -13.65 0.30
CA LEU A 100 7.23 -13.84 -0.28
C LEU A 100 7.19 -14.02 -1.80
N ALA A 101 6.17 -14.69 -2.33
CA ALA A 101 5.98 -14.85 -3.78
C ALA A 101 5.86 -13.50 -4.49
N GLY A 102 5.27 -12.49 -3.84
CA GLY A 102 5.13 -11.14 -4.38
C GLY A 102 6.31 -10.20 -4.10
N ALA A 103 7.30 -10.58 -3.29
CA ALA A 103 8.33 -9.65 -2.77
C ALA A 103 9.23 -9.02 -3.84
N GLY A 104 9.41 -9.69 -4.98
CA GLY A 104 10.20 -9.19 -6.13
C GLY A 104 9.41 -8.37 -7.13
N THR A 105 8.11 -8.15 -6.91
CA THR A 105 7.22 -7.47 -7.87
C THR A 105 7.64 -6.00 -8.03
N THR A 106 7.78 -5.58 -9.28
CA THR A 106 7.98 -4.17 -9.66
C THR A 106 6.78 -3.70 -10.45
N LEU A 107 6.22 -2.54 -10.09
CA LEU A 107 5.10 -1.94 -10.79
C LEU A 107 5.60 -1.04 -11.91
N GLY A 108 5.01 -1.19 -13.10
CA GLY A 108 5.20 -0.25 -14.21
C GLY A 108 4.58 1.11 -13.92
N ASP A 109 5.08 2.14 -14.60
CA ASP A 109 4.58 3.51 -14.49
C ASP A 109 3.08 3.61 -14.81
N ASP A 110 2.60 2.80 -15.77
CA ASP A 110 1.18 2.71 -16.14
C ASP A 110 0.30 2.20 -14.98
N VAL A 111 0.76 1.19 -14.25
CA VAL A 111 0.06 0.68 -13.07
C VAL A 111 0.07 1.72 -11.95
N LEU A 112 1.21 2.38 -11.75
CA LEU A 112 1.36 3.44 -10.76
C LEU A 112 0.48 4.65 -11.06
N ASP A 113 0.27 5.00 -12.33
CA ASP A 113 -0.61 6.09 -12.76
C ASP A 113 -2.08 5.75 -12.53
N ARG A 114 -2.46 4.51 -12.81
CA ARG A 114 -3.83 4.03 -12.51
C ARG A 114 -4.13 4.00 -11.01
N ILE A 115 -3.15 3.71 -10.17
CA ILE A 115 -3.29 3.83 -8.71
C ILE A 115 -3.56 5.30 -8.32
N ASP A 116 -2.85 6.25 -8.92
CA ASP A 116 -3.02 7.68 -8.66
C ASP A 116 -4.42 8.20 -9.07
N GLU A 117 -5.02 7.64 -10.12
CA GLU A 117 -6.42 7.92 -10.49
C GLU A 117 -7.42 7.46 -9.42
N VAL A 118 -7.06 6.45 -8.62
CA VAL A 118 -7.88 5.99 -7.49
C VAL A 118 -7.66 6.86 -6.26
N VAL A 119 -6.39 7.10 -5.91
CA VAL A 119 -5.98 7.91 -4.77
C VAL A 119 -4.91 8.90 -5.23
N ALA A 120 -5.31 10.15 -5.43
CA ALA A 120 -4.42 11.17 -5.96
C ALA A 120 -3.21 11.40 -5.03
N PRO A 121 -2.00 11.63 -5.59
CA PRO A 121 -0.83 11.99 -4.80
C PRO A 121 -1.10 13.14 -3.83
N GLY A 122 -0.70 12.95 -2.58
CA GLY A 122 -0.87 13.96 -1.52
C GLY A 122 -2.26 13.99 -0.90
N THR A 123 -3.09 12.99 -1.19
CA THR A 123 -4.40 12.83 -0.54
C THR A 123 -4.42 11.61 0.38
N ASP A 124 -5.12 11.75 1.50
CA ASP A 124 -5.44 10.64 2.40
C ASP A 124 -6.93 10.30 2.28
N LEU A 125 -7.25 9.02 2.30
CA LEU A 125 -8.64 8.55 2.36
C LEU A 125 -9.12 8.61 3.82
N GLY A 126 -9.43 9.82 4.29
CA GLY A 126 -9.91 10.12 5.63
C GLY A 126 -9.67 11.57 6.01
N ALA A 127 -10.38 12.07 7.02
CA ALA A 127 -10.09 13.38 7.57
C ALA A 127 -8.80 13.31 8.39
N MET A 128 -7.69 13.77 7.80
CA MET A 128 -6.51 14.17 8.53
C MET A 128 -6.36 15.68 8.37
N ASP A 129 -6.28 16.41 9.47
CA ASP A 129 -6.03 17.85 9.44
C ASP A 129 -4.55 18.08 9.08
N VAL A 130 -4.24 18.01 7.78
CA VAL A 130 -2.90 18.24 7.24
C VAL A 130 -2.79 19.69 6.80
N ALA A 131 -2.08 20.51 7.59
CA ALA A 131 -1.90 21.93 7.31
C ALA A 131 -0.91 22.23 6.16
N HIS A 132 -0.09 21.26 5.75
CA HIS A 132 0.93 21.43 4.71
C HIS A 132 1.16 20.15 3.92
N VAL A 133 1.02 20.24 2.58
CA VAL A 133 1.29 19.15 1.65
C VAL A 133 2.55 19.49 0.84
N PRO A 134 3.72 18.94 1.19
CA PRO A 134 4.97 19.21 0.45
C PRO A 134 4.96 18.53 -0.93
N ALA A 135 5.81 19.02 -1.85
CA ALA A 135 5.96 18.46 -3.21
C ALA A 135 6.28 16.96 -3.22
N ALA A 136 7.00 16.47 -2.19
CA ALA A 136 7.28 15.06 -2.03
C ALA A 136 6.03 14.16 -1.85
N LEU A 137 4.86 14.75 -1.59
CA LEU A 137 3.59 14.04 -1.55
C LEU A 137 2.77 14.22 -2.84
N THR A 138 2.91 15.35 -3.55
CA THR A 138 2.08 15.67 -4.72
C THR A 138 2.73 15.39 -6.07
N ASP A 139 4.06 15.29 -6.14
CA ASP A 139 4.79 14.98 -7.37
C ASP A 139 5.01 13.47 -7.50
N PRO A 140 4.26 12.77 -8.38
CA PRO A 140 4.37 11.33 -8.54
C PRO A 140 5.72 10.90 -9.13
N ALA A 141 6.47 11.79 -9.79
CA ALA A 141 7.79 11.45 -10.30
C ALA A 141 8.82 11.19 -9.18
N LEU A 142 8.59 11.75 -7.98
CA LEU A 142 9.49 11.59 -6.82
C LEU A 142 9.32 10.25 -6.09
N ARG A 143 8.21 9.54 -6.32
CA ARG A 143 7.96 8.19 -5.77
C ARG A 143 8.38 7.05 -6.70
N ARG A 144 8.84 7.35 -7.93
CA ARG A 144 9.31 6.34 -8.88
C ARG A 144 10.81 6.07 -8.69
N ARG A 145 11.19 4.80 -8.57
CA ARG A 145 12.60 4.41 -8.71
C ARG A 145 12.98 4.60 -10.17
N ARG A 146 13.85 5.58 -10.43
CA ARG A 146 14.54 5.64 -11.71
C ARG A 146 15.66 4.62 -11.64
N ASP A 147 15.72 3.72 -12.61
CA ASP A 147 16.85 2.82 -12.73
C ASP A 147 18.13 3.65 -12.72
N ALA A 148 19.10 3.21 -11.89
CA ALA A 148 20.45 3.72 -12.01
C ALA A 148 20.97 3.23 -13.36
N ALA A 149 21.19 4.17 -14.29
CA ALA A 149 21.96 3.92 -15.50
C ALA A 149 23.39 3.47 -15.14
#